data_AF-W7D138-F1
#
_entry.id   AF-W7D138-F1
#
_cell.length_a   1.000
_cell.length_b   1.000
_cell.length_c   1.000
_cell.angle_alpha   90.00
_cell.angle_beta   90.00
_cell.angle_gamma   90.00
#
_symmetry.space_group_name_H-M   'P 1'
#
loop_
_entity.id
_entity.type
_entity.pdbx_description
1 polymer ?
#
loop_
_entity_poly.entity_id
_entity_poly.type
_entity_poly.pdbx_seq_one_letter_code
_entity_poly.pdbx_strand_id
1 'polypeptide(L)'
;MNKKTLKEEQKPTHTAENKTEVNKKGATQPFLLNDKAGSSMVINRSTKDAALTYDEQIEQSLFSGSALLIKNGSVVLASSYGYSDFSTGKFNRIDSEYYLTSIQKVITATLIMKLVEDKKNSVR
;
A
#
# COMPACT_ATOMS: atom_id res chain seq x y z
N MET A 1 50.90 16.22 -7.96
CA MET A 1 50.69 17.42 -7.11
C MET A 1 49.74 18.32 -7.89
N ASN A 2 48.55 18.78 -7.45
CA ASN A 2 47.91 19.02 -6.15
C ASN A 2 46.39 18.77 -6.34
N LYS A 3 45.73 17.91 -5.54
CA LYS A 3 45.10 18.11 -4.22
C LYS A 3 43.70 18.79 -4.26
N LYS A 4 42.69 18.01 -3.82
CA LYS A 4 41.62 18.35 -2.83
C LYS A 4 40.50 19.31 -3.31
N THR A 5 39.20 19.17 -2.98
CA THR A 5 38.45 18.36 -1.99
C THR A 5 36.97 18.32 -2.38
N LEU A 6 36.28 17.26 -1.95
CA LEU A 6 34.83 17.10 -1.85
C LEU A 6 34.16 18.28 -1.10
N LYS A 7 32.96 18.68 -1.55
CA LYS A 7 32.08 19.57 -0.79
C LYS A 7 31.08 18.74 0.01
N GLU A 8 31.18 18.85 1.33
CA GLU A 8 30.15 18.51 2.31
C GLU A 8 28.90 19.38 2.07
N GLU A 9 27.72 18.77 1.99
CA GLU A 9 26.46 19.49 2.11
C GLU A 9 26.09 19.65 3.58
N GLN A 10 26.01 20.91 3.98
CA GLN A 10 25.59 21.38 5.29
C GLN A 10 24.07 21.31 5.43
N LYS A 11 23.63 20.75 6.55
CA LYS A 11 22.29 20.83 7.13
C LYS A 11 21.88 22.29 7.42
N PRO A 12 20.62 22.69 7.18
CA PRO A 12 20.00 23.76 7.95
C PRO A 12 18.81 23.24 8.77
N THR A 13 18.82 23.63 10.03
CA THR A 13 17.69 23.56 10.97
C THR A 13 16.96 24.90 10.90
N HIS A 14 15.63 24.97 10.86
CA HIS A 14 14.82 25.94 11.62
C HIS A 14 13.31 25.65 11.55
N THR A 15 12.68 26.02 12.66
CA THR A 15 11.32 25.80 13.16
C THR A 15 10.24 26.62 12.46
N ALA A 16 9.04 26.02 12.37
CA ALA A 16 7.68 26.57 12.21
C ALA A 16 7.39 27.51 11.04
N GLU A 17 6.46 27.11 10.16
CA GLU A 17 5.13 27.73 10.04
C GLU A 17 4.32 27.06 8.92
N ASN A 18 3.03 26.89 9.19
CA ASN A 18 2.04 26.19 8.38
C ASN A 18 1.60 27.05 7.19
N LYS A 19 1.88 26.63 5.95
CA LYS A 19 1.16 27.07 4.75
C LYS A 19 0.99 25.93 3.75
N THR A 20 -0.27 25.77 3.35
CA THR A 20 -0.83 24.93 2.30
C THR A 20 -0.03 25.05 0.99
N GLU A 21 0.48 23.95 0.45
CA GLU A 21 0.76 23.83 -0.98
C GLU A 21 0.73 22.36 -1.45
N VAL A 22 0.00 22.16 -2.53
CA VAL A 22 -0.28 20.89 -3.19
C VAL A 22 0.89 20.48 -4.09
N ASN A 23 1.26 19.20 -3.99
CA ASN A 23 1.96 18.38 -4.99
C ASN A 23 3.47 18.62 -5.21
N LYS A 24 4.28 17.62 -4.79
CA LYS A 24 5.27 16.93 -5.65
C LYS A 24 5.97 15.79 -4.89
N LYS A 25 6.08 14.64 -5.58
CA LYS A 25 6.96 13.47 -5.39
C LYS A 25 6.39 12.30 -4.58
N GLY A 26 6.36 11.13 -5.25
CA GLY A 26 6.01 9.84 -4.69
C GLY A 26 6.82 9.56 -3.44
N ALA A 27 6.10 9.45 -2.33
CA ALA A 27 6.64 9.04 -1.05
C ALA A 27 5.83 7.82 -0.64
N THR A 28 6.53 6.72 -0.38
CA THR A 28 6.08 5.63 0.47
C THR A 28 5.81 6.22 1.85
N GLN A 29 4.64 6.83 2.01
CA GLN A 29 4.09 7.15 3.31
C GLN A 29 3.22 5.95 3.65
N PRO A 30 3.43 5.25 4.78
CA PRO A 30 2.41 4.33 5.25
C PRO A 30 1.12 5.14 5.35
N PHE A 31 0.12 4.76 4.55
CA PHE A 31 -1.20 5.36 4.68
C PHE A 31 -1.78 4.84 5.99
N LEU A 32 -1.61 5.63 7.05
CA LEU A 32 -2.40 5.50 8.26
C LEU A 32 -3.81 5.89 7.84
N LEU A 33 -4.64 4.91 7.51
CA LEU A 33 -6.08 5.07 7.26
C LEU A 33 -6.70 5.76 8.47
N ASN A 34 -6.80 7.09 8.40
CA ASN A 34 -7.58 7.87 9.35
C ASN A 34 -9.00 7.91 8.78
N ASP A 35 -9.74 6.82 8.96
CA ASP A 35 -11.14 6.78 8.55
C ASP A 35 -11.91 7.87 9.29
N LYS A 36 -12.64 8.70 8.53
CA LYS A 36 -13.62 9.67 9.06
C LYS A 36 -14.87 8.95 9.61
N ALA A 37 -14.64 7.92 10.41
CA ALA A 37 -15.62 7.15 11.15
C ALA A 37 -15.06 6.80 12.54
N GLY A 38 -14.47 7.79 13.23
CA GLY A 38 -14.37 7.82 14.70
C GLY A 38 -13.76 6.62 15.43
N SER A 39 -12.99 5.76 14.75
CA SER A 39 -12.20 4.71 15.42
C SER A 39 -10.74 4.98 15.14
N SER A 40 -10.08 5.63 16.11
CA SER A 40 -8.63 5.60 16.20
C SER A 40 -8.21 4.14 16.30
N MET A 41 -7.82 3.57 15.17
CA MET A 41 -7.31 2.21 15.10
C MET A 41 -6.04 2.17 15.93
N VAL A 42 -6.08 1.51 17.08
CA VAL A 42 -4.92 1.36 17.96
C VAL A 42 -3.88 0.55 17.21
N ILE A 43 -2.96 1.22 16.53
CA ILE A 43 -1.74 0.62 16.03
C ILE A 43 -0.91 0.23 17.24
N ASN A 44 -1.07 -1.02 17.69
CA ASN A 44 -0.21 -1.57 18.73
C ASN A 44 1.24 -1.51 18.20
N ARG A 45 2.23 -1.22 19.06
CA ARG A 45 3.66 -1.17 18.67
C ARG A 45 4.08 -2.43 17.88
N SER A 46 3.57 -3.60 18.28
CA SER A 46 3.80 -4.86 17.57
C SER A 46 3.27 -4.89 16.11
N THR A 47 2.16 -4.22 15.81
CA THR A 47 1.65 -4.13 14.43
C THR A 47 2.43 -3.12 13.61
N LYS A 48 2.98 -2.08 14.23
CA LYS A 48 3.86 -1.11 13.55
C LYS A 48 5.20 -1.76 13.16
N ASP A 49 5.81 -2.51 14.07
CA ASP A 49 7.08 -3.20 13.81
C ASP A 49 6.92 -4.28 12.72
N ALA A 50 5.78 -4.99 12.74
CA ALA A 50 5.43 -5.93 11.68
C ALA A 50 5.25 -5.23 10.33
N ALA A 51 4.53 -4.10 10.29
CA ALA A 51 4.31 -3.34 9.06
C ALA A 51 5.64 -2.92 8.42
N LEU A 52 6.56 -2.36 9.21
CA LEU A 52 7.89 -1.94 8.73
C LEU A 52 8.70 -3.12 8.18
N THR A 53 8.68 -4.25 8.89
CA THR A 53 9.40 -5.46 8.46
C THR A 53 8.89 -5.99 7.12
N TYR A 54 7.57 -6.02 6.91
CA TYR A 54 6.99 -6.49 5.65
C TYR A 54 7.18 -5.49 4.51
N ASP A 55 7.09 -4.18 4.80
CA ASP A 55 7.34 -3.13 3.81
C ASP A 55 8.76 -3.24 3.25
N GLU A 56 9.77 -3.35 4.12
CA GLU A 56 11.17 -3.54 3.74
C GLU A 56 11.39 -4.82 2.92
N GLN A 57 10.77 -5.94 3.31
CA GLN A 57 10.89 -7.21 2.57
C GLN A 57 10.30 -7.10 1.16
N ILE A 58 9.17 -6.41 1.02
CA ILE A 58 8.52 -6.23 -0.28
C ILE A 58 9.38 -5.32 -1.17
N GLU A 59 9.91 -4.21 -0.64
CA GLU A 59 10.82 -3.32 -1.38
C GLU A 59 12.08 -4.07 -1.84
N GLN A 60 12.69 -4.88 -0.97
CA GLN A 60 13.89 -5.67 -1.30
C GLN A 60 13.62 -6.76 -2.33
N SER A 61 12.38 -7.23 -2.45
CA SER A 61 12.00 -8.27 -3.41
C SER A 61 11.87 -7.78 -4.85
N LEU A 62 12.06 -6.47 -5.10
CA LEU A 62 11.83 -5.82 -6.40
C LEU A 62 10.39 -6.01 -6.91
N PHE A 63 9.44 -6.17 -5.99
CA PHE A 63 8.03 -6.30 -6.30
C PHE A 63 7.48 -5.00 -6.91
N SER A 64 6.64 -5.14 -7.95
CA SER A 64 5.91 -4.04 -8.56
C SER A 64 4.42 -4.38 -8.57
N GLY A 65 3.65 -3.65 -7.77
CA GLY A 65 2.23 -3.91 -7.56
C GLY A 65 1.73 -3.22 -6.30
N SER A 66 0.66 -3.74 -5.72
CA SER A 66 0.11 -3.23 -4.46
C SER A 66 -0.05 -4.36 -3.44
N ALA A 67 0.19 -4.06 -2.16
CA ALA A 67 0.08 -5.00 -1.06
C ALA A 67 -0.84 -4.46 0.04
N LEU A 68 -1.74 -5.33 0.51
CA LEU A 68 -2.63 -5.08 1.65
C LEU A 68 -2.44 -6.22 2.65
N LEU A 69 -2.02 -5.88 3.87
CA LEU A 69 -1.88 -6.82 4.98
C LEU A 69 -2.90 -6.51 6.06
N ILE A 70 -3.69 -7.52 6.44
CA ILE A 70 -4.69 -7.42 7.51
C ILE A 70 -4.37 -8.46 8.57
N LYS A 71 -4.28 -8.04 9.84
CA LYS A 71 -4.09 -8.92 11.00
C LYS A 71 -5.18 -8.65 12.01
N ASN A 72 -5.93 -9.68 12.41
CA ASN A 72 -7.03 -9.55 13.38
C ASN A 72 -8.05 -8.47 12.99
N GLY A 73 -8.47 -8.46 11.72
CA GLY A 73 -9.41 -7.47 11.18
C GLY A 73 -8.83 -6.06 11.03
N SER A 74 -7.54 -5.87 11.32
CA SER A 74 -6.87 -4.58 11.31
C SER A 74 -5.90 -4.45 10.14
N VAL A 75 -5.99 -3.36 9.37
CA VAL A 75 -4.99 -3.05 8.33
C VAL A 75 -3.66 -2.76 8.99
N VAL A 76 -2.64 -3.53 8.63
CA VAL A 76 -1.25 -3.40 9.10
C VAL A 76 -0.39 -2.71 8.06
N LEU A 77 -0.62 -2.98 6.77
CA LEU A 77 0.11 -2.38 5.65
C LEU A 77 -0.86 -2.19 4.48
N ALA A 78 -0.81 -1.03 3.83
CA ALA A 78 -1.52 -0.76 2.59
C ALA A 78 -0.62 0.16 1.75
N SER A 79 0.13 -0.42 0.83
CA SER A 79 1.19 0.26 0.08
C SER A 79 1.23 -0.21 -1.37
N SER A 80 1.78 0.64 -2.24
CA SER A 80 2.01 0.35 -3.65
C SER A 80 3.47 0.58 -4.01
N TYR A 81 4.03 -0.31 -4.82
CA TYR A 81 5.45 -0.41 -5.15
C TYR A 81 5.64 -0.43 -6.66
N GLY A 82 6.74 0.13 -7.15
CA GLY A 82 7.11 0.07 -8.56
C GLY A 82 6.13 0.78 -9.51
N TYR A 83 6.14 0.35 -10.77
CA TYR A 83 5.44 1.00 -11.88
C TYR A 83 4.20 0.20 -12.33
N SER A 84 3.08 0.91 -12.52
CA SER A 84 1.90 0.37 -13.21
C SER A 84 2.08 0.41 -14.73
N ASP A 85 2.89 1.35 -15.22
CA ASP A 85 3.36 1.40 -16.61
C ASP A 85 4.79 1.92 -16.63
N PHE A 86 5.72 1.03 -16.99
CA PHE A 86 7.14 1.33 -17.04
C PHE A 86 7.50 2.25 -18.20
N SER A 87 6.78 2.18 -19.32
CA SER A 87 7.07 2.95 -20.52
C SER A 87 6.76 4.45 -20.34
N THR A 88 5.71 4.75 -19.58
CA THR A 88 5.31 6.13 -19.25
C THR A 88 5.86 6.59 -17.90
N GLY A 89 6.56 5.72 -17.16
CA GLY A 89 7.05 6.01 -15.81
C GLY A 89 5.92 6.19 -14.78
N LYS A 90 4.73 5.63 -15.04
CA LYS A 90 3.58 5.73 -14.16
C LYS A 90 3.73 4.76 -12.99
N PHE A 91 3.77 5.27 -11.77
CA PHE A 91 3.82 4.45 -10.56
C PHE A 91 2.52 3.68 -10.32
N ASN A 92 2.62 2.56 -9.59
CA ASN A 92 1.45 1.93 -8.98
C ASN A 92 0.84 2.86 -7.93
N ARG A 93 -0.46 2.70 -7.71
CA ARG A 93 -1.22 3.36 -6.65
C ARG A 93 -2.09 2.32 -5.96
N ILE A 94 -2.61 2.65 -4.79
CA ILE A 94 -3.49 1.76 -4.02
C ILE A 94 -4.77 1.37 -4.80
N ASP A 95 -5.19 2.22 -5.74
CA ASP A 95 -6.34 2.04 -6.63
C ASP A 95 -5.94 1.54 -8.03
N SER A 96 -4.68 1.11 -8.23
CA SER A 96 -4.26 0.51 -9.50
C SER A 96 -5.05 -0.77 -9.78
N GLU A 97 -5.54 -0.89 -11.02
CA GLU A 97 -6.24 -2.09 -11.48
C GLU A 97 -5.25 -3.15 -11.96
N TYR A 98 -5.53 -4.42 -11.65
CA TYR A 98 -4.68 -5.55 -12.00
C TYR A 98 -5.50 -6.67 -12.64
N TYR A 99 -4.93 -7.35 -13.64
CA TYR A 99 -5.50 -8.59 -14.14
C TYR A 99 -5.30 -9.71 -13.11
N LEU A 100 -6.40 -10.15 -12.50
CA LEU A 100 -6.37 -11.15 -11.42
C LEU A 100 -6.12 -12.59 -11.89
N THR A 101 -6.03 -12.82 -13.21
CA THR A 101 -5.80 -14.13 -13.84
C THR A 101 -6.67 -15.24 -13.21
N SER A 102 -6.10 -16.33 -12.71
CA SER A 102 -6.86 -17.46 -12.17
C SER A 102 -7.60 -17.19 -10.86
N ILE A 103 -7.33 -16.09 -10.14
CA ILE A 103 -8.06 -15.72 -8.92
C ILE A 103 -9.56 -15.52 -9.22
N GLN A 104 -9.90 -15.06 -10.43
CA GLN A 104 -11.30 -14.88 -10.87
C GLN A 104 -12.12 -16.18 -10.86
N LYS A 105 -11.47 -17.36 -10.87
CA LYS A 105 -12.15 -18.67 -10.79
C LYS A 105 -12.86 -18.86 -9.46
N VAL A 106 -12.28 -18.36 -8.35
CA VAL A 106 -12.91 -18.44 -7.02
C VAL A 106 -14.21 -17.65 -7.03
N ILE A 107 -14.20 -16.43 -7.58
CA ILE A 107 -15.39 -15.58 -7.71
C ILE A 107 -16.47 -16.30 -8.52
N THR A 108 -16.10 -16.87 -9.66
CA THR A 108 -17.03 -17.61 -10.54
C THR A 108 -17.63 -18.83 -9.83
N ALA A 109 -16.81 -19.61 -9.14
CA ALA A 109 -17.26 -20.75 -8.37
C ALA A 109 -18.22 -20.33 -7.24
N THR A 110 -17.93 -19.23 -6.53
CA THR A 110 -18.82 -18.69 -5.51
C THR A 110 -20.19 -18.31 -6.08
N LEU A 111 -20.23 -17.68 -7.25
CA LEU A 111 -21.50 -17.33 -7.92
C LEU A 111 -22.30 -18.58 -8.31
N ILE A 112 -21.63 -19.61 -8.86
CA ILE A 112 -22.28 -20.88 -9.18
C ILE A 112 -22.86 -21.52 -7.92
N MET A 113 -22.11 -21.55 -6.82
CA MET A 113 -22.57 -22.15 -5.56
C MET A 113 -23.77 -21.40 -4.96
N LYS A 114 -23.80 -20.07 -5.07
CA LYS A 114 -24.97 -19.26 -4.68
C LYS A 114 -26.21 -19.64 -5.48
N LEU A 115 -26.09 -19.79 -6.80
CA LEU A 115 -27.22 -20.22 -7.64
C LEU A 115 -27.71 -21.63 -7.30
N VAL A 116 -26.80 -22.55 -6.95
CA VAL A 116 -27.16 -23.89 -6.50
C VAL A 116 -27.90 -23.85 -5.17
N GLU A 117 -27.43 -23.05 -4.21
CA GLU A 117 -28.07 -22.84 -2.92
C GLU A 117 -29.47 -22.22 -3.07
N ASP A 118 -29.62 -21.17 -3.88
CA ASP A 118 -30.89 -20.52 -4.15
C ASP A 118 -31.89 -21.48 -4.83
N LYS A 119 -31.44 -22.25 -5.82
CA LYS A 119 -32.28 -23.27 -6.47
C LYS A 119 -32.70 -24.37 -5.51
N LYS A 120 -31.82 -24.79 -4.59
CA LYS A 120 -32.16 -25.76 -3.54
C LYS A 120 -33.25 -25.21 -2.60
N ASN A 121 -33.23 -23.92 -2.32
CA ASN A 121 -34.23 -23.26 -1.48
C ASN A 121 -35.56 -23.00 -2.20
N SER A 122 -35.58 -22.98 -3.55
CA SER A 122 -36.77 -22.73 -4.36
C SER A 122 -37.70 -23.94 -4.55
N VAL A 123 -37.27 -25.17 -4.22
CA VAL A 123 -38.08 -26.41 -4.36
C VAL A 123 -38.72 -26.81 -3.01
N ARG A 124 -39.09 -25.82 -2.20
CA ARG A 124 -39.74 -26.03 -0.90
C ARG A 124 -41.08 -25.33 -0.84
#